data_AF-A0AAW5FBG8-F1
#
_entry.id   AF-A0AAW5FBG8-F1
#
_cell.length_a   1.000
_cell.length_b   1.000
_cell.length_c   1.000
_cell.angle_alpha   90.00
_cell.angle_beta   90.00
_cell.angle_gamma   90.00
#
_symmetry.space_group_name_H-M   'P 1'
#
loop_
_entity.id
_entity.type
_entity.pdbx_description
1 polymer ?
#
loop_
_entity_poly.entity_id
_entity_poly.type
_entity_poly.pdbx_seq_one_letter_code
_entity_poly.pdbx_strand_id
1 'polypeptide(L)'
;MLLLLGLASVIWSAVTLPAFRSAAPAKDVTARILADDRFKSATLSEVLASILASPKPIVERSDLPRAEALVRLRIAEEAIGRKDPDQADRDVTAADERLRLVLAFNPTDSFSWLMLYSGEVLRNGFEDSTVAFLEQSYASGPLEGWIALRRNRLALAAFGSLSESMQARVVAEFASLVNSDFVQDAALILMGIGWLQKERLLASLSNVDAVPREAFAKGVRREGLIVSVPGVSLDERHGARD
;
A
#
# COMPACT_ATOMS: atom_id res chain seq x y z
N MET A 1 -9.68 -22.27 44.22
CA MET A 1 -9.98 -21.27 43.16
C MET A 1 -8.73 -20.86 42.38
N LEU A 2 -7.62 -20.47 43.04
CA LEU A 2 -6.36 -20.07 42.36
C LEU A 2 -5.76 -21.14 41.42
N LEU A 3 -5.80 -22.42 41.81
CA LEU A 3 -5.32 -23.53 40.97
C LEU A 3 -6.14 -23.74 39.69
N LEU A 4 -7.46 -23.50 39.74
CA LEU A 4 -8.35 -23.62 38.57
C LEU A 4 -8.12 -22.47 37.58
N LEU A 5 -7.87 -21.26 38.08
CA LEU A 5 -7.49 -20.10 37.25
C LEU A 5 -6.11 -20.30 36.60
N GLY A 6 -5.16 -20.89 37.34
CA GLY A 6 -3.85 -21.26 36.80
C GLY A 6 -3.95 -22.27 35.65
N LEU A 7 -4.70 -23.36 35.85
CA LEU A 7 -4.95 -24.37 34.80
C LEU A 7 -5.65 -23.78 33.59
N ALA A 8 -6.65 -22.90 33.78
CA ALA A 8 -7.32 -22.21 32.68
C ALA A 8 -6.36 -21.34 31.86
N SER A 9 -5.42 -20.64 32.51
CA SER A 9 -4.40 -19.81 31.81
C SER A 9 -3.39 -20.64 31.01
N VAL A 10 -2.98 -21.81 31.53
CA VAL A 10 -2.07 -22.72 30.84
C VAL A 10 -2.77 -23.35 29.63
N ILE A 11 -4.01 -23.80 29.79
CA ILE A 11 -4.83 -24.36 28.69
C ILE A 11 -5.06 -23.29 27.62
N TRP A 12 -5.42 -22.07 28.00
CA TRP A 12 -5.58 -20.96 27.05
C TRP A 12 -4.30 -20.67 26.27
N SER A 13 -3.15 -20.61 26.95
CA SER A 13 -1.86 -20.37 26.31
C SER A 13 -1.48 -21.52 25.37
N ALA A 14 -1.68 -22.78 25.78
CA ALA A 14 -1.38 -23.94 24.95
C ALA A 14 -2.25 -23.99 23.68
N VAL A 15 -3.51 -23.54 23.75
CA VAL A 15 -4.43 -23.50 22.60
C VAL A 15 -4.14 -22.31 21.68
N THR A 16 -3.76 -21.15 22.21
CA THR A 16 -3.61 -19.93 21.40
C THR A 16 -2.20 -19.70 20.86
N LEU A 17 -1.15 -20.12 21.59
CA LEU A 17 0.24 -19.86 21.22
C LEU A 17 0.66 -20.47 19.85
N PRO A 18 0.22 -21.69 19.48
CA PRO A 18 0.53 -22.24 18.15
C PRO A 18 -0.05 -21.39 17.00
N ALA A 19 -1.25 -20.83 17.19
CA ALA A 19 -1.89 -19.94 16.21
C ALA A 19 -1.12 -18.61 16.06
N PHE A 20 -0.56 -18.07 17.14
CA PHE A 20 0.25 -16.84 17.08
C PHE A 20 1.62 -17.06 16.43
N ARG A 21 2.27 -18.21 16.68
CA ARG A 21 3.56 -18.55 16.06
C ARG A 21 3.46 -18.78 14.56
N SER A 22 2.41 -19.47 14.10
CA SER A 22 2.15 -19.69 12.67
C SER A 22 1.79 -18.39 11.93
N ALA A 23 1.20 -17.41 12.61
CA ALA A 23 0.85 -16.12 12.02
C ALA A 23 2.01 -15.11 11.92
N ALA A 24 3.14 -15.34 12.60
CA ALA A 24 4.23 -14.35 12.65
C ALA A 24 4.92 -14.10 11.29
N PRO A 25 5.32 -15.13 10.51
CA PRO A 25 5.92 -14.92 9.19
C PRO A 25 4.96 -14.24 8.20
N ALA A 26 3.66 -14.57 8.28
CA ALA A 26 2.63 -13.95 7.45
C ALA A 26 2.47 -12.45 7.74
N LYS A 27 2.60 -12.04 9.02
CA LYS A 27 2.55 -10.63 9.43
C LYS A 27 3.73 -9.83 8.89
N ASP A 28 4.94 -10.36 9.00
CA ASP A 28 6.14 -9.67 8.52
C ASP A 28 6.11 -9.49 7.00
N VAL A 29 5.69 -10.53 6.26
CA VAL A 29 5.55 -10.45 4.80
C VAL A 29 4.43 -9.49 4.40
N THR A 30 3.31 -9.51 5.11
CA THR A 30 2.21 -8.56 4.87
C THR A 30 2.65 -7.12 5.10
N ALA A 31 3.42 -6.83 6.15
CA ALA A 31 3.97 -5.51 6.42
C ALA A 31 4.90 -5.02 5.30
N ARG A 32 5.68 -5.95 4.72
CA ARG A 32 6.56 -5.64 3.58
C ARG A 32 5.80 -5.49 2.26
N ILE A 33 4.74 -6.28 2.03
CA ILE A 33 3.84 -6.11 0.88
C ILE A 33 3.14 -4.75 0.94
N LEU A 34 2.75 -4.33 2.15
CA LEU A 34 2.20 -3.01 2.43
C LEU A 34 3.20 -1.89 2.10
N ALA A 35 4.48 -2.08 2.41
CA ALA A 35 5.58 -1.17 2.07
C ALA A 35 5.98 -1.17 0.59
N ASP A 36 5.31 -2.00 -0.23
CA ASP A 36 5.59 -2.18 -1.65
C ASP A 36 6.98 -2.75 -1.96
N ASP A 37 7.53 -3.56 -1.06
CA ASP A 37 8.81 -4.23 -1.25
C ASP A 37 8.78 -5.21 -2.44
N ARG A 38 9.93 -5.39 -3.10
CA ARG A 38 10.14 -6.47 -4.07
C ARG A 38 10.38 -7.80 -3.37
N PHE A 39 9.85 -8.88 -3.95
CA PHE A 39 9.96 -10.22 -3.38
C PHE A 39 10.55 -11.23 -4.36
N LYS A 40 11.24 -12.23 -3.82
CA LYS A 40 11.52 -13.47 -4.56
C LYS A 40 10.25 -14.32 -4.56
N SER A 41 9.84 -14.77 -5.74
CA SER A 41 8.64 -15.62 -5.91
C SER A 41 8.67 -16.91 -5.06
N ALA A 42 9.84 -17.51 -4.85
CA ALA A 42 9.97 -18.66 -3.95
C ALA A 42 9.52 -18.32 -2.52
N THR A 43 9.93 -17.16 -1.99
CA THR A 43 9.55 -16.70 -0.64
C THR A 43 8.05 -16.48 -0.53
N LEU A 44 7.41 -15.87 -1.53
CA LEU A 44 5.95 -15.67 -1.52
C LEU A 44 5.20 -17.00 -1.56
N SER A 45 5.67 -17.95 -2.36
CA SER A 45 5.06 -19.28 -2.50
C SER A 45 5.19 -20.09 -1.20
N GLU A 46 6.33 -20.03 -0.53
CA GLU A 46 6.56 -20.65 0.78
C GLU A 46 5.63 -20.05 1.86
N VAL A 47 5.47 -18.73 1.87
CA VAL A 47 4.58 -18.03 2.79
C VAL A 47 3.13 -18.41 2.52
N LEU A 48 2.70 -18.45 1.25
CA LEU A 48 1.36 -18.88 0.88
C LEU A 48 1.11 -20.32 1.31
N ALA A 49 2.06 -21.24 1.06
CA ALA A 49 1.94 -22.62 1.50
C ALA A 49 1.81 -22.74 3.03
N SER A 50 2.57 -21.94 3.78
CA SER A 50 2.46 -21.87 5.25
C SER A 50 1.10 -21.33 5.72
N ILE A 51 0.54 -20.33 5.05
CA ILE A 51 -0.79 -19.78 5.34
C ILE A 51 -1.87 -20.85 5.09
N LEU A 52 -1.80 -21.53 3.95
CA LEU A 52 -2.77 -22.58 3.56
C LEU A 52 -2.69 -23.84 4.44
N ALA A 53 -1.49 -24.17 4.93
CA ALA A 53 -1.28 -25.27 5.86
C ALA A 53 -1.70 -24.94 7.31
N SER A 54 -2.01 -23.68 7.62
CA SER A 54 -2.37 -23.27 8.98
C SER A 54 -3.75 -23.83 9.37
N PRO A 55 -3.90 -24.39 10.58
CA PRO A 55 -5.20 -24.88 11.05
C PRO A 55 -6.25 -23.77 11.04
N LYS A 56 -7.47 -24.10 10.60
CA LYS A 56 -8.59 -23.14 10.68
C LYS A 56 -8.80 -22.72 12.14
N PRO A 57 -8.75 -21.42 12.45
CA PRO A 57 -8.94 -20.97 13.81
C PRO A 57 -10.37 -21.27 14.27
N ILE A 58 -10.52 -21.56 15.57
CA ILE A 58 -11.82 -21.82 16.21
C ILE A 58 -12.72 -20.56 16.19
N VAL A 59 -12.11 -19.38 16.07
CA VAL A 59 -12.78 -18.08 15.94
C VAL A 59 -12.44 -17.51 14.57
N GLU A 60 -13.44 -17.09 13.81
CA GLU A 60 -13.23 -16.39 12.54
C GLU A 60 -12.45 -15.10 12.79
N ARG A 61 -11.32 -14.94 12.09
CA ARG A 61 -10.49 -13.75 12.13
C ARG A 61 -10.26 -13.25 10.71
N SER A 62 -10.34 -11.95 10.51
CA SER A 62 -10.11 -11.31 9.20
C SER A 62 -8.62 -11.20 8.85
N ASP A 63 -7.71 -11.45 9.80
CA ASP A 63 -6.26 -11.32 9.61
C ASP A 63 -5.68 -12.36 8.63
N LEU A 64 -6.11 -13.62 8.73
CA LEU A 64 -5.61 -14.70 7.88
C LEU A 64 -6.13 -14.61 6.43
N PRO A 65 -7.43 -14.39 6.17
CA PRO A 65 -7.91 -14.12 4.81
C PRO A 65 -7.27 -12.87 4.19
N ARG A 66 -7.03 -11.83 4.99
CA ARG A 66 -6.32 -10.62 4.54
C ARG A 66 -4.88 -10.95 4.15
N ALA A 67 -4.12 -11.63 5.01
CA ALA A 67 -2.75 -12.02 4.67
C ALA A 67 -2.69 -12.92 3.43
N GLU A 68 -3.61 -13.88 3.30
CA GLU A 68 -3.72 -14.74 2.11
C GLU A 68 -3.95 -13.90 0.84
N ALA A 69 -4.94 -13.00 0.87
CA ALA A 69 -5.26 -12.13 -0.26
C ALA A 69 -4.05 -11.32 -0.73
N LEU A 70 -3.34 -10.70 0.22
CA LEU A 70 -2.21 -9.83 -0.07
C LEU A 70 -1.03 -10.58 -0.66
N VAL A 71 -0.74 -11.77 -0.14
CA VAL A 71 0.32 -12.63 -0.68
C VAL A 71 -0.04 -13.11 -2.09
N ARG A 72 -1.28 -13.54 -2.32
CA ARG A 72 -1.75 -13.97 -3.65
C ARG A 72 -1.69 -12.85 -4.67
N LEU A 73 -2.19 -11.66 -4.32
CA LEU A 73 -2.14 -10.51 -5.23
C LEU A 73 -0.69 -10.14 -5.57
N ARG A 74 0.22 -10.15 -4.59
CA ARG A 74 1.64 -9.93 -4.84
C ARG A 74 2.25 -11.00 -5.74
N ILE A 75 1.87 -12.27 -5.59
CA ILE A 75 2.31 -13.35 -6.50
C ILE A 75 1.85 -13.06 -7.93
N ALA A 76 0.59 -12.66 -8.11
CA ALA A 76 0.05 -12.33 -9.42
C ALA A 76 0.76 -11.13 -10.08
N GLU A 77 1.03 -10.08 -9.32
CA GLU A 77 1.79 -8.90 -9.78
C GLU A 77 3.19 -9.30 -10.27
N GLU A 78 3.88 -10.18 -9.55
CA GLU A 78 5.19 -10.71 -9.93
C GLU A 78 5.14 -11.69 -11.12
N ALA A 79 4.02 -12.40 -11.32
CA ALA A 79 3.83 -13.38 -12.39
C ALA A 79 3.61 -12.74 -13.77
N ILE A 80 3.03 -11.54 -13.83
CA ILE A 80 2.84 -10.80 -15.09
C ILE A 80 4.17 -10.45 -15.75
N GLY A 81 5.21 -10.18 -14.95
CA GLY A 81 6.58 -9.99 -15.47
C GLY A 81 7.20 -11.28 -16.06
N ARG A 82 6.62 -12.45 -15.80
CA ARG A 82 7.20 -13.78 -16.09
C ARG A 82 6.47 -14.56 -17.18
N LYS A 83 5.42 -13.98 -17.80
CA LYS A 83 4.63 -14.59 -18.88
C LYS A 83 3.86 -15.86 -18.48
N ASP A 84 3.36 -15.94 -17.25
CA ASP A 84 2.38 -16.97 -16.84
C ASP A 84 1.02 -16.31 -16.50
N PRO A 85 0.23 -15.96 -17.52
CA PRO A 85 -1.02 -15.21 -17.33
C PRO A 85 -2.12 -16.04 -16.65
N ASP A 86 -2.17 -17.36 -16.86
CA ASP A 86 -3.21 -18.22 -16.32
C ASP A 86 -3.03 -18.45 -14.81
N GLN A 87 -1.78 -18.51 -14.32
CA GLN A 87 -1.54 -18.53 -12.88
C GLN A 87 -1.84 -17.18 -12.23
N ALA A 88 -1.47 -16.07 -12.89
CA ALA A 88 -1.78 -14.73 -12.40
C ALA A 88 -3.30 -14.50 -12.26
N ASP A 89 -4.10 -14.85 -13.27
CA ASP A 89 -5.56 -14.71 -13.22
C ASP A 89 -6.20 -15.53 -12.07
N ARG A 90 -5.72 -16.77 -11.86
CA ARG A 90 -6.17 -17.62 -10.76
C ARG A 90 -5.83 -17.02 -9.39
N ASP A 91 -4.62 -16.49 -9.22
CA ASP A 91 -4.21 -15.88 -7.96
C ASP A 91 -4.94 -14.56 -7.69
N VAL A 92 -5.21 -13.74 -8.72
CA VAL A 92 -6.06 -12.53 -8.58
C VAL A 92 -7.48 -12.92 -8.19
N THR A 93 -8.08 -13.90 -8.87
CA THR A 93 -9.45 -14.35 -8.56
C THR A 93 -9.54 -14.86 -7.11
N ALA A 94 -8.58 -15.68 -6.68
CA ALA A 94 -8.54 -16.15 -5.30
C ALA A 94 -8.28 -15.02 -4.29
N ALA A 95 -7.49 -14.00 -4.65
CA ALA A 95 -7.30 -12.82 -3.81
C ALA A 95 -8.59 -11.99 -3.69
N ASP A 96 -9.31 -11.75 -4.78
CA ASP A 96 -10.59 -11.01 -4.81
C ASP A 96 -11.62 -11.63 -3.86
N GLU A 97 -11.83 -12.95 -3.94
CA GLU A 97 -12.74 -13.67 -3.04
C GLU A 97 -12.39 -13.45 -1.56
N ARG A 98 -11.10 -13.47 -1.24
CA ARG A 98 -10.61 -13.27 0.14
C ARG A 98 -10.75 -11.82 0.59
N LEU A 99 -10.47 -10.85 -0.28
CA LEU A 99 -10.66 -9.42 0.01
C LEU A 99 -12.13 -9.09 0.25
N ARG A 100 -13.04 -9.63 -0.55
CA ARG A 100 -14.49 -9.47 -0.34
C ARG A 100 -14.94 -10.07 0.99
N LEU A 101 -14.38 -11.23 1.36
CA LEU A 101 -14.64 -11.80 2.68
C LEU A 101 -14.13 -10.89 3.81
N VAL A 102 -12.91 -10.34 3.70
CA VAL A 102 -12.37 -9.37 4.66
C VAL A 102 -13.28 -8.15 4.78
N LEU A 103 -13.74 -7.60 3.66
CA LEU A 103 -14.61 -6.43 3.61
C LEU A 103 -16.03 -6.69 4.12
N ALA A 104 -16.52 -7.92 4.04
CA ALA A 104 -17.78 -8.31 4.67
C ALA A 104 -17.69 -8.23 6.20
N PHE A 105 -16.52 -8.51 6.78
CA PHE A 105 -16.27 -8.39 8.23
C PHE A 105 -15.81 -6.99 8.65
N ASN A 106 -15.04 -6.31 7.80
CA ASN A 106 -14.50 -4.98 8.04
C ASN A 106 -14.68 -4.10 6.78
N PRO A 107 -15.85 -3.50 6.57
CA PRO A 107 -16.14 -2.67 5.39
C PRO A 107 -15.31 -1.37 5.35
N THR A 108 -14.61 -1.05 6.44
CA THR A 108 -13.73 0.11 6.56
C THR A 108 -12.24 -0.23 6.34
N ASP A 109 -11.89 -1.44 5.89
CA ASP A 109 -10.50 -1.78 5.56
C ASP A 109 -10.05 -1.11 4.24
N SER A 110 -9.49 0.08 4.38
CA SER A 110 -9.00 0.93 3.29
C SER A 110 -7.99 0.24 2.38
N PHE A 111 -7.11 -0.60 2.93
CA PHE A 111 -6.16 -1.34 2.12
C PHE A 111 -6.84 -2.44 1.31
N SER A 112 -7.82 -3.14 1.87
CA SER A 112 -8.53 -4.20 1.16
C SER A 112 -9.31 -3.64 -0.04
N TRP A 113 -9.92 -2.45 0.11
CA TRP A 113 -10.49 -1.70 -1.02
C TRP A 113 -9.45 -1.34 -2.09
N LEU A 114 -8.27 -0.88 -1.67
CA LEU A 114 -7.18 -0.58 -2.61
C LEU A 114 -6.71 -1.83 -3.36
N MET A 115 -6.66 -2.98 -2.70
CA MET A 115 -6.23 -4.25 -3.31
C MET A 115 -7.29 -4.82 -4.25
N LEU A 116 -8.59 -4.58 -4.00
CA LEU A 116 -9.63 -4.87 -4.99
C LEU A 116 -9.43 -4.02 -6.25
N TYR A 117 -9.16 -2.72 -6.09
CA TYR A 117 -8.81 -1.85 -7.22
C TYR A 117 -7.59 -2.39 -7.99
N SER A 118 -6.49 -2.71 -7.29
CA SER A 118 -5.28 -3.23 -7.92
C SER A 118 -5.52 -4.54 -8.66
N GLY A 119 -6.22 -5.50 -8.04
CA GLY A 119 -6.53 -6.78 -8.66
C GLY A 119 -7.38 -6.62 -9.92
N GLU A 120 -8.37 -5.72 -9.89
CA GLU A 120 -9.26 -5.55 -11.03
C GLU A 120 -8.60 -4.83 -12.20
N VAL A 121 -7.78 -3.82 -11.91
CA VAL A 121 -6.91 -3.20 -12.93
C VAL A 121 -5.90 -4.19 -13.50
N LEU A 122 -5.38 -5.09 -12.67
CA LEU A 122 -4.40 -6.09 -13.09
C LEU A 122 -5.01 -7.12 -14.06
N ARG A 123 -6.27 -7.49 -13.83
CA ARG A 123 -6.97 -8.54 -14.57
C ARG A 123 -7.62 -8.03 -15.85
N ASN A 124 -8.37 -6.94 -15.74
CA ASN A 124 -9.24 -6.45 -16.81
C ASN A 124 -8.70 -5.16 -17.46
N GLY A 125 -7.63 -4.60 -16.91
CA GLY A 125 -7.17 -3.25 -17.26
C GLY A 125 -7.98 -2.18 -16.52
N PHE A 126 -7.67 -0.92 -16.83
CA PHE A 126 -8.37 0.21 -16.22
C PHE A 126 -9.76 0.40 -16.86
N GLU A 127 -10.80 0.40 -16.02
CA GLU A 127 -12.17 0.80 -16.38
C GLU A 127 -12.72 1.82 -15.38
N ASP A 128 -13.61 2.72 -15.81
CA ASP A 128 -14.22 3.73 -14.93
C ASP A 128 -14.96 3.11 -13.73
N SER A 129 -15.52 1.91 -13.90
CA SER A 129 -16.17 1.12 -12.86
C SER A 129 -15.22 0.76 -11.70
N THR A 130 -13.92 0.55 -11.99
CA THR A 130 -12.91 0.18 -10.99
C THR A 130 -12.57 1.33 -10.04
N VAL A 131 -12.78 2.58 -10.47
CA VAL A 131 -12.51 3.78 -9.68
C VAL A 131 -13.28 3.75 -8.36
N ALA A 132 -14.48 3.16 -8.32
CA ALA A 132 -15.28 3.04 -7.09
C ALA A 132 -14.53 2.35 -5.93
N PHE A 133 -13.69 1.35 -6.22
CA PHE A 133 -12.86 0.70 -5.20
C PHE A 133 -11.78 1.64 -4.64
N LEU A 134 -11.17 2.44 -5.51
CA LEU A 134 -10.19 3.44 -5.11
C LEU A 134 -10.84 4.56 -4.28
N GLU A 135 -12.01 5.05 -4.68
CA GLU A 135 -12.77 6.05 -3.90
C GLU A 135 -13.13 5.51 -2.52
N GLN A 136 -13.55 4.25 -2.43
CA GLN A 136 -13.87 3.60 -1.17
C GLN A 136 -12.64 3.42 -0.27
N SER A 137 -11.46 3.17 -0.84
CA SER A 137 -10.19 3.19 -0.10
C SER A 137 -9.92 4.56 0.52
N TYR A 138 -10.08 5.65 -0.26
CA TYR A 138 -9.96 7.01 0.26
C TYR A 138 -11.02 7.36 1.33
N ALA A 139 -12.24 6.85 1.19
CA ALA A 139 -13.32 7.11 2.13
C ALA A 139 -13.13 6.40 3.48
N SER A 140 -12.54 5.21 3.47
CA SER A 140 -12.43 4.35 4.65
C SER A 140 -11.14 4.53 5.46
N GLY A 141 -10.06 5.08 4.87
CA GLY A 141 -8.77 5.26 5.55
C GLY A 141 -7.94 6.43 5.00
N PRO A 142 -8.39 7.68 5.16
CA PRO A 142 -7.72 8.85 4.58
C PRO A 142 -6.36 9.20 5.22
N LEU A 143 -6.06 8.72 6.42
CA LEU A 143 -4.89 9.13 7.22
C LEU A 143 -3.85 8.02 7.45
N GLU A 144 -3.91 6.93 6.68
CA GLU A 144 -3.01 5.79 6.85
C GLU A 144 -1.74 5.98 6.00
N GLY A 145 -0.71 6.63 6.57
CA GLY A 145 0.48 7.07 5.83
C GLY A 145 1.18 5.98 5.01
N TRP A 146 1.22 4.73 5.49
CA TRP A 146 1.83 3.62 4.74
C TRP A 146 0.96 3.15 3.55
N ILE A 147 -0.37 3.24 3.65
CA ILE A 147 -1.28 2.94 2.53
C ILE A 147 -1.26 4.09 1.52
N ALA A 148 -1.17 5.32 2.01
CA ALA A 148 -1.08 6.52 1.18
C ALA A 148 0.06 6.44 0.16
N LEU A 149 1.22 5.83 0.48
CA LEU A 149 2.32 5.65 -0.48
C LEU A 149 1.88 4.89 -1.74
N ARG A 150 1.30 3.71 -1.55
CA ARG A 150 0.85 2.86 -2.68
C ARG A 150 -0.41 3.44 -3.32
N ARG A 151 -1.36 3.91 -2.51
CA ARG A 151 -2.61 4.49 -2.99
C ARG A 151 -2.37 5.72 -3.85
N ASN A 152 -1.48 6.62 -3.43
CA ASN A 152 -1.16 7.84 -4.17
C ASN A 152 -0.53 7.52 -5.53
N ARG A 153 0.40 6.55 -5.59
CA ARG A 153 0.98 6.07 -6.86
C ARG A 153 -0.10 5.56 -7.82
N LEU A 154 -0.98 4.69 -7.33
CA LEU A 154 -2.04 4.08 -8.12
C LEU A 154 -3.10 5.10 -8.56
N ALA A 155 -3.48 6.01 -7.67
CA ALA A 155 -4.44 7.07 -7.98
C ALA A 155 -3.87 8.08 -8.98
N LEU A 156 -2.58 8.39 -8.90
CA LEU A 156 -1.90 9.25 -9.87
C LEU A 156 -1.81 8.62 -11.26
N ALA A 157 -1.69 7.29 -11.34
CA ALA A 157 -1.75 6.58 -12.63
C ALA A 157 -3.14 6.69 -13.29
N ALA A 158 -4.21 6.75 -12.49
CA ALA A 158 -5.59 6.93 -12.96
C ALA A 158 -6.05 8.41 -12.96
N PHE A 159 -5.18 9.37 -12.64
CA PHE A 159 -5.58 10.72 -12.22
C PHE A 159 -6.51 11.45 -13.19
N GLY A 160 -6.28 11.30 -14.49
CA GLY A 160 -7.08 11.95 -15.54
C GLY A 160 -8.53 11.47 -15.61
N SER A 161 -8.80 10.26 -15.14
CA SER A 161 -10.13 9.64 -15.13
C SER A 161 -10.87 9.84 -13.80
N LEU A 162 -10.20 10.39 -12.79
CA LEU A 162 -10.81 10.66 -11.49
C LEU A 162 -11.68 11.91 -11.53
N SER A 163 -12.74 11.92 -10.73
CA SER A 163 -13.55 13.12 -10.49
C SER A 163 -12.70 14.26 -9.88
N GLU A 164 -13.08 15.52 -10.08
CA GLU A 164 -12.32 16.67 -9.56
C GLU A 164 -12.13 16.61 -8.03
N SER A 165 -13.15 16.14 -7.32
CA SER A 165 -13.10 15.97 -5.86
C SER A 165 -12.10 14.89 -5.45
N MET A 166 -12.00 13.80 -6.22
CA MET A 166 -11.04 12.74 -5.97
C MET A 166 -9.62 13.18 -6.34
N GLN A 167 -9.44 13.89 -7.46
CA GLN A 167 -8.15 14.50 -7.82
C GLN A 167 -7.65 15.43 -6.70
N ALA A 168 -8.52 16.23 -6.09
CA ALA A 168 -8.15 17.08 -4.97
C ALA A 168 -7.68 16.27 -3.75
N ARG A 169 -8.31 15.11 -3.46
CA ARG A 169 -7.87 14.20 -2.39
C ARG A 169 -6.52 13.58 -2.67
N VAL A 170 -6.26 13.13 -3.89
CA VAL A 170 -4.96 12.59 -4.31
C VAL A 170 -3.85 13.63 -4.15
N VAL A 171 -4.10 14.87 -4.56
CA VAL A 171 -3.16 15.99 -4.41
C VAL A 171 -2.91 16.32 -2.93
N ALA A 172 -3.96 16.37 -2.11
CA ALA A 172 -3.84 16.61 -0.67
C ALA A 172 -3.09 15.49 0.06
N GLU A 173 -3.30 14.24 -0.35
CA GLU A 173 -2.57 13.08 0.18
C GLU A 173 -1.08 13.16 -0.16
N PHE A 174 -0.71 13.57 -1.38
CA PHE A 174 0.69 13.80 -1.75
C PHE A 174 1.36 14.84 -0.86
N ALA A 175 0.70 15.98 -0.62
CA ALA A 175 1.19 16.99 0.31
C ALA A 175 1.35 16.43 1.74
N SER A 176 0.41 15.59 2.18
CA SER A 176 0.45 14.93 3.49
C SER A 176 1.60 13.92 3.60
N LEU A 177 1.94 13.20 2.52
CA LEU A 177 3.12 12.33 2.46
C LEU A 177 4.41 13.12 2.68
N VAL A 178 4.55 14.25 2.00
CA VAL A 178 5.71 15.15 2.21
C VAL A 178 5.72 15.66 3.65
N ASN A 179 4.59 16.10 4.18
CA ASN A 179 4.51 16.62 5.55
C ASN A 179 4.80 15.56 6.63
N SER A 180 4.62 14.27 6.30
CA SER A 180 4.83 13.14 7.19
C SER A 180 6.22 12.48 7.02
N ASP A 181 7.17 13.21 6.44
CA ASP A 181 8.57 12.79 6.24
C ASP A 181 8.79 11.63 5.24
N PHE A 182 7.78 11.30 4.42
CA PHE A 182 7.94 10.37 3.29
C PHE A 182 8.56 11.06 2.05
N VAL A 183 9.55 11.92 2.28
CA VAL A 183 10.09 12.83 1.25
C VAL A 183 10.75 12.10 0.08
N GLN A 184 11.41 10.97 0.35
CA GLN A 184 12.05 10.17 -0.70
C GLN A 184 11.03 9.47 -1.58
N ASP A 185 10.02 8.84 -0.97
CA ASP A 185 8.94 8.21 -1.73
C ASP A 185 8.12 9.21 -2.52
N ALA A 186 7.83 10.38 -1.94
CA ALA A 186 7.16 11.46 -2.63
C ALA A 186 7.97 11.97 -3.84
N ALA A 187 9.30 12.04 -3.73
CA ALA A 187 10.16 12.43 -4.85
C ALA A 187 10.07 11.40 -6.00
N LEU A 188 10.11 10.10 -5.68
CA LEU A 188 9.94 9.03 -6.67
C LEU A 188 8.55 9.06 -7.32
N ILE A 189 7.51 9.32 -6.53
CA ILE A 189 6.14 9.53 -7.04
C ILE A 189 6.11 10.68 -8.03
N LEU A 190 6.68 11.83 -7.66
CA LEU A 190 6.72 13.01 -8.52
C LEU A 190 7.44 12.71 -9.84
N MET A 191 8.54 11.95 -9.81
CA MET A 191 9.29 11.62 -11.03
C MET A 191 8.49 10.78 -12.02
N GLY A 192 7.68 9.84 -11.53
CA GLY A 192 6.94 8.87 -12.34
C GLY A 192 5.72 9.42 -13.08
N ILE A 193 5.28 10.65 -12.78
CA ILE A 193 4.04 11.22 -13.33
C ILE A 193 4.26 12.22 -14.48
N GLY A 194 3.20 12.47 -15.25
CA GLY A 194 3.18 13.46 -16.33
C GLY A 194 3.32 14.91 -15.85
N TRP A 195 3.77 15.80 -16.73
CA TRP A 195 4.09 17.20 -16.39
C TRP A 195 2.89 17.99 -15.83
N LEU A 196 1.71 17.82 -16.42
CA LEU A 196 0.50 18.52 -15.97
C LEU A 196 0.12 18.15 -14.53
N GLN A 197 0.29 16.88 -14.14
CA GLN A 197 0.04 16.42 -12.78
C GLN A 197 1.13 16.94 -11.82
N LYS A 198 2.39 17.01 -12.27
CA LYS A 198 3.52 17.52 -11.47
C LYS A 198 3.26 18.94 -10.97
N GLU A 199 2.78 19.83 -11.83
CA GLU A 199 2.51 21.22 -11.44
C GLU A 199 1.46 21.33 -10.33
N ARG A 200 0.39 20.53 -10.41
CA ARG A 200 -0.64 20.50 -9.36
C ARG A 200 -0.12 19.95 -8.04
N LEU A 201 0.71 18.90 -8.09
CA LEU A 201 1.35 18.36 -6.90
C LEU A 201 2.32 19.35 -6.27
N LEU A 202 3.18 19.98 -7.06
CA LEU A 202 4.13 20.99 -6.58
C LEU A 202 3.40 22.20 -5.98
N ALA A 203 2.33 22.69 -6.61
CA ALA A 203 1.53 23.78 -6.10
C ALA A 203 0.93 23.47 -4.72
N SER A 204 0.49 22.23 -4.49
CA SER A 204 -0.09 21.81 -3.20
C SER A 204 0.89 21.89 -2.02
N LEU A 205 2.20 21.88 -2.29
CA LEU A 205 3.24 21.97 -1.27
C LEU A 205 3.33 23.35 -0.61
N SER A 206 2.64 24.37 -1.13
CA SER A 206 2.52 25.66 -0.45
C SER A 206 1.99 25.52 0.99
N ASN A 207 1.20 24.48 1.25
CA ASN A 207 0.52 24.20 2.52
C ASN A 207 1.28 23.22 3.43
N VAL A 208 2.46 22.76 3.03
CA VAL A 208 3.29 21.79 3.78
C VAL A 208 4.29 22.53 4.67
N ASP A 209 4.64 22.03 5.85
CA ASP A 209 5.61 22.71 6.72
C ASP A 209 6.97 22.94 6.03
N ALA A 210 7.67 24.02 6.40
CA ALA A 210 8.90 24.44 5.71
C ALA A 210 9.99 23.36 5.73
N VAL A 211 10.19 22.69 6.87
CA VAL A 211 11.25 21.69 7.04
C VAL A 211 11.06 20.46 6.12
N PRO A 212 9.90 19.77 6.12
CA PRO A 212 9.65 18.68 5.16
C PRO A 212 9.69 19.13 3.70
N ARG A 213 9.23 20.36 3.41
CA ARG A 213 9.23 20.93 2.07
C ARG A 213 10.64 21.15 1.52
N GLU A 214 11.56 21.65 2.34
CA GLU A 214 12.98 21.76 2.01
C GLU A 214 13.64 20.39 1.84
N ALA A 215 13.34 19.43 2.72
CA ALA A 215 13.84 18.06 2.62
C ALA A 215 13.40 17.38 1.32
N PHE A 216 12.14 17.58 0.93
CA PHE A 216 11.61 17.14 -0.36
C PHE A 216 12.34 17.80 -1.53
N ALA A 217 12.53 19.13 -1.52
CA ALA A 217 13.24 19.83 -2.58
C ALA A 217 14.68 19.30 -2.77
N LYS A 218 15.39 19.02 -1.66
CA LYS A 218 16.71 18.36 -1.69
C LYS A 218 16.64 16.93 -2.23
N GLY A 219 15.62 16.17 -1.83
CA GLY A 219 15.37 14.82 -2.31
C GLY A 219 15.17 14.77 -3.83
N VAL A 220 14.26 15.58 -4.35
CA VAL A 220 13.98 15.67 -5.79
C VAL A 220 15.22 16.08 -6.60
N ARG A 221 16.02 17.03 -6.09
CA ARG A 221 17.29 17.42 -6.71
C ARG A 221 18.31 16.29 -6.73
N ARG A 222 18.41 15.50 -5.64
CA ARG A 222 19.30 14.33 -5.57
C ARG A 222 18.94 13.29 -6.63
N GLU A 223 17.66 13.13 -6.93
CA GLU A 223 17.19 12.26 -8.02
C GLU A 223 17.36 12.87 -9.42
N GLY A 224 18.01 14.03 -9.52
CA GLY A 224 18.34 14.69 -10.80
C GLY A 224 17.22 15.54 -11.40
N LEU A 225 16.10 15.73 -10.70
CA LEU A 225 14.99 16.54 -11.17
C LEU A 225 15.12 17.98 -10.66
N ILE A 226 15.17 18.95 -11.58
CA ILE A 226 15.21 20.38 -11.27
C ILE A 226 13.80 20.94 -11.38
N VAL A 227 13.14 21.17 -10.24
CA VAL A 227 11.79 21.75 -10.15
C VAL A 227 11.75 22.83 -9.08
N SER A 228 10.92 23.85 -9.30
CA SER A 228 10.64 24.86 -8.30
C SER A 228 9.67 24.30 -7.26
N VAL A 229 10.08 24.28 -5.99
CA VAL A 229 9.21 23.91 -4.86
C VAL A 229 8.77 25.21 -4.17
N PRO A 230 7.46 25.46 -4.01
CA PRO A 230 6.97 26.73 -3.46
C PRO A 230 7.59 27.07 -2.10
N GLY A 231 8.13 28.29 -1.95
CA GLY A 231 8.70 28.76 -0.69
C GLY A 231 10.05 28.14 -0.31
N VAL A 232 10.72 27.41 -1.22
CA VAL A 232 12.08 26.90 -1.02
C VAL A 232 13.05 27.59 -1.97
N SER A 233 14.08 28.24 -1.41
CA SER A 233 15.21 28.77 -2.17
C SER A 233 16.41 27.84 -1.98
N LEU A 234 16.66 26.96 -2.95
CA LEU A 234 17.88 26.17 -2.97
C LEU A 234 19.01 27.05 -3.51
N ASP A 235 19.79 27.66 -2.61
CA ASP A 235 20.94 28.50 -2.96
C ASP A 235 21.86 27.77 -3.97
N GLU A 236 22.10 28.36 -5.15
CA GLU A 236 22.90 27.78 -6.25
C GLU A 236 24.41 27.79 -5.96
N ARG A 237 24.83 28.21 -4.77
CA ARG A 237 26.25 28.30 -4.43
C ARG A 237 26.78 26.92 -4.12
N HIS A 238 27.52 26.33 -5.05
CA HIS A 238 28.78 25.58 -4.89
C HIS A 238 29.13 24.95 -6.25
N GLY A 239 29.64 25.77 -7.17
CA GLY A 239 30.01 25.32 -8.52
C GLY A 239 30.86 26.33 -9.31
N ALA A 240 31.63 27.17 -8.61
CA ALA A 240 32.74 27.91 -9.22
C ALA A 240 33.90 27.85 -8.23
N ARG A 241 34.78 26.87 -8.41
CA ARG A 241 36.16 26.97 -7.96
C ARG A 241 36.97 27.21 -9.23
N ASP A 242 37.54 28.41 -9.27
CA ASP A 242 38.60 28.82 -10.19
C ASP A 242 39.81 27.86 -10.13
#